data_AF-A0AAW1KS51-F1
#
_entry.id   AF-A0AAW1KS51-F1
#
_cell.length_a   1.000
_cell.length_b   1.000
_cell.length_c   1.000
_cell.angle_alpha   90.00
_cell.angle_beta   90.00
_cell.angle_gamma   90.00
#
_symmetry.space_group_name_H-M   'P 1'
#
loop_
_entity.id
_entity.type
_entity.pdbx_description
1 polymer ?
#
loop_
_entity_poly.entity_id
_entity_poly.type
_entity_poly.pdbx_seq_one_letter_code
_entity_poly.pdbx_strand_id
1 'polypeptide(L)'
;MEKHEVVPDVIDSAPKEVVEVNYPSGVKVDFGNVLTPTQVKDVPTVKWDADNTALYTLCMTDPDAPRRKEPTFREWHHWLVGNIPGGDISKGETLSEYVGSGPPEGTGLHRYVFLVYKQNGS
;
A
#
# COMPACT_ATOMS: atom_id res chain seq x y z
N MET A 1 -7.28 -9.73 7.20
CA MET A 1 -7.64 -9.46 5.79
C MET A 1 -9.12 -9.67 5.53
N GLU A 2 -9.71 -10.83 5.85
CA GLU A 2 -11.16 -11.07 5.74
C GLU A 2 -12.00 -10.16 6.65
N LYS A 3 -11.53 -9.91 7.88
CA LYS A 3 -12.21 -9.04 8.87
C LYS A 3 -12.36 -7.57 8.45
N HIS A 4 -11.58 -7.12 7.46
CA HIS A 4 -11.60 -5.74 6.94
C HIS A 4 -12.02 -5.68 5.47
N GLU A 5 -12.59 -6.78 4.95
CA GLU A 5 -13.03 -6.92 3.55
C GLU A 5 -11.93 -6.61 2.51
N VAL A 6 -10.65 -6.70 2.90
CA VAL A 6 -9.53 -6.57 1.94
C VAL A 6 -9.56 -7.72 0.94
N VAL A 7 -10.03 -8.88 1.40
CA VAL A 7 -10.52 -9.98 0.56
C VAL A 7 -12.05 -9.97 0.68
N PRO A 8 -12.84 -9.86 -0.40
CA PRO A 8 -12.46 -9.88 -1.83
C PRO A 8 -12.29 -8.50 -2.48
N ASP A 9 -12.47 -7.37 -1.78
CA ASP A 9 -12.59 -6.07 -2.45
C ASP A 9 -11.29 -5.59 -3.13
N VAL A 10 -10.12 -6.06 -2.68
CA VAL A 10 -8.81 -5.56 -3.12
C VAL A 10 -7.94 -6.69 -3.68
N ILE A 11 -8.05 -7.90 -3.12
CA ILE A 11 -7.31 -9.08 -3.56
C ILE A 11 -8.19 -10.33 -3.45
N ASP A 12 -8.11 -11.21 -4.45
CA ASP A 12 -8.91 -12.46 -4.53
C ASP A 12 -8.49 -13.51 -3.49
N SER A 13 -7.28 -13.41 -2.94
CA SER A 13 -6.77 -14.31 -1.91
C SER A 13 -5.75 -13.61 -1.02
N ALA A 14 -5.67 -13.99 0.26
CA ALA A 14 -4.66 -13.45 1.17
C ALA A 14 -3.25 -13.82 0.66
N PRO A 15 -2.29 -12.86 0.60
CA PRO A 15 -0.94 -13.18 0.21
C PRO A 15 -0.30 -14.06 1.28
N LYS A 16 0.60 -14.95 0.85
CA LYS A 16 1.30 -15.89 1.73
C LYS A 16 2.31 -15.22 2.64
N GLU A 17 2.73 -14.00 2.28
CA GLU A 17 3.76 -13.23 2.97
C GLU A 17 3.23 -11.86 3.38
N VAL A 18 3.73 -11.38 4.51
CA VAL A 18 3.33 -10.11 5.11
C VAL A 18 4.37 -9.06 4.83
N VAL A 19 3.93 -7.94 4.28
CA VAL A 19 4.77 -6.75 4.12
C VAL A 19 4.79 -5.98 5.44
N GLU A 20 5.98 -5.64 5.91
CA GLU A 20 6.18 -4.79 7.08
C GLU A 20 6.31 -3.32 6.66
N VAL A 21 5.40 -2.49 7.15
CA VAL A 21 5.37 -1.05 6.85
C VAL A 21 5.55 -0.25 8.14
N ASN A 22 6.60 0.56 8.19
CA ASN A 22 6.95 1.40 9.34
C ASN A 22 7.07 2.87 8.90
N TYR A 23 6.32 3.75 9.53
CA TYR A 23 6.37 5.18 9.26
C TYR A 23 7.44 5.89 10.09
N PRO A 24 8.06 6.97 9.58
CA PRO A 24 9.03 7.78 10.34
C PRO A 24 8.47 8.37 11.65
N SER A 25 7.15 8.51 11.75
CA SER A 25 6.44 8.94 12.97
C SER A 25 6.51 7.93 14.12
N GLY A 26 7.03 6.72 13.87
CA GLY A 26 7.15 5.64 14.85
C GLY A 26 5.97 4.68 14.87
N VAL A 27 4.95 4.91 14.01
CA VAL A 27 3.82 3.98 13.89
C VAL A 27 4.11 2.86 12.90
N LYS A 28 3.60 1.67 13.21
CA LYS A 28 3.64 0.50 12.35
C LYS A 28 2.24 0.22 11.80
N VAL A 29 2.16 -0.20 10.54
CA VAL A 29 0.91 -0.72 9.98
C VAL A 29 0.71 -2.14 10.49
N ASP A 30 -0.43 -2.36 11.14
CA ASP A 30 -0.81 -3.64 11.74
C ASP A 30 -2.26 -3.96 11.34
N PHE A 31 -2.41 -4.50 10.13
CA PHE A 31 -3.62 -5.13 9.59
C PHE A 31 -4.97 -4.48 9.96
N GLY A 32 -5.11 -3.19 9.69
CA GLY A 32 -6.37 -2.46 9.89
C GLY A 32 -6.42 -1.61 11.17
N ASN A 33 -5.27 -1.38 11.81
CA ASN A 33 -5.14 -0.32 12.80
C ASN A 33 -5.48 1.05 12.18
N VAL A 34 -6.12 1.91 12.98
CA VAL A 34 -6.48 3.26 12.55
C VAL A 34 -5.28 4.18 12.77
N LEU A 35 -4.83 4.81 11.69
CA LEU A 35 -3.74 5.79 11.69
C LEU A 35 -4.27 7.16 11.27
N THR A 36 -3.66 8.23 11.75
CA THR A 36 -4.03 9.60 11.37
C THR A 36 -3.23 10.09 10.16
N PRO A 37 -3.78 10.98 9.31
CA PRO A 37 -3.04 11.60 8.21
C PRO A 37 -1.66 12.15 8.60
N THR A 38 -1.55 12.73 9.79
CA THR A 38 -0.27 13.28 10.31
C THR A 38 0.77 12.19 10.59
N GLN A 39 0.34 11.00 11.03
CA GLN A 39 1.24 9.88 11.28
C GLN A 39 1.78 9.26 9.99
N VAL A 40 1.01 9.35 8.90
CA VAL A 40 1.30 8.72 7.60
C VAL A 40 1.64 9.72 6.51
N LYS A 41 2.08 10.92 6.88
CA LYS A 41 2.38 12.00 5.93
C LYS A 41 3.65 11.75 5.10
N ASP A 42 4.63 11.08 5.69
CA ASP A 42 5.96 10.86 5.13
C ASP A 42 6.07 9.42 4.59
N VAL A 43 6.92 9.22 3.59
CA VAL A 43 7.14 7.91 2.96
C VAL A 43 7.56 6.87 4.02
N PRO A 44 6.85 5.72 4.14
CA PRO A 44 7.22 4.68 5.07
C PRO A 44 8.41 3.85 4.58
N THR A 45 9.10 3.19 5.50
CA THR A 45 9.97 2.07 5.17
C THR A 45 9.12 0.82 4.98
N VAL A 46 9.28 0.15 3.85
CA VAL A 46 8.57 -1.08 3.51
C VAL A 46 9.57 -2.23 3.38
N LYS A 47 9.30 -3.36 4.03
CA LYS A 47 10.15 -4.57 3.99
C LYS A 47 9.30 -5.81 3.76
N TRP A 48 9.82 -6.74 2.98
CA TRP A 48 9.23 -8.06 2.75
C TRP A 48 10.36 -9.08 2.56
N ASP A 49 10.02 -10.37 2.54
CA ASP A 49 10.98 -11.42 2.22
C ASP A 49 11.26 -11.40 0.71
N ALA A 50 12.33 -10.71 0.32
CA ALA A 50 12.65 -10.45 -1.08
C ALA A 50 13.76 -11.38 -1.57
N ASP A 51 13.54 -11.98 -2.72
CA ASP A 51 14.56 -12.65 -3.52
C ASP A 51 15.45 -11.60 -4.19
N ASN A 52 16.71 -11.53 -3.78
CA ASN A 52 17.69 -10.55 -4.29
C ASN A 52 17.96 -10.68 -5.79
N THR A 53 17.53 -11.77 -6.43
CA THR A 53 17.69 -11.98 -7.88
C THR A 53 16.46 -11.57 -8.68
N ALA A 54 15.36 -11.24 -8.02
CA ALA A 54 14.09 -10.90 -8.67
C ALA A 54 13.79 -9.40 -8.63
N LEU A 55 12.86 -9.00 -9.49
CA LEU A 55 12.27 -7.66 -9.49
C LEU A 55 10.90 -7.68 -8.80
N TYR A 56 10.55 -6.57 -8.18
CA TYR A 56 9.29 -6.40 -7.47
C TYR A 56 8.60 -5.08 -7.84
N THR A 57 7.28 -5.09 -7.74
CA THR A 57 6.44 -3.89 -7.84
C THR A 57 5.76 -3.66 -6.50
N LEU A 58 5.87 -2.45 -5.97
CA LEU A 58 5.19 -1.96 -4.77
C LEU A 58 4.06 -1.00 -5.18
N CYS A 59 2.87 -1.22 -4.62
CA CYS A 59 1.71 -0.36 -4.81
C CYS A 59 1.06 -0.03 -3.46
N MET A 60 0.73 1.24 -3.24
CA MET A 60 -0.19 1.71 -2.20
C MET A 60 -1.46 2.23 -2.87
N THR A 61 -2.60 1.60 -2.60
CA THR A 61 -3.88 1.97 -3.22
C THR A 61 -4.96 2.24 -2.17
N ASP A 62 -5.86 3.19 -2.48
CA ASP A 62 -7.10 3.46 -1.73
C ASP A 62 -8.31 2.96 -2.55
N PRO A 63 -8.88 1.78 -2.24
CA PRO A 63 -10.06 1.25 -2.93
C PRO A 63 -11.35 1.99 -2.55
N ASP A 64 -11.34 2.88 -1.56
CA ASP A 64 -12.52 3.56 -1.02
C ASP A 64 -12.70 4.98 -1.57
N ALA A 65 -11.89 5.44 -2.53
CA ALA A 65 -11.97 6.78 -3.10
C ALA A 65 -13.19 6.99 -4.06
N PRO A 66 -13.94 8.12 -3.97
CA PRO A 66 -13.86 9.19 -2.95
C PRO A 66 -14.60 8.87 -1.65
N ARG A 67 -15.47 7.85 -1.65
CA ARG A 67 -16.13 7.29 -0.46
C ARG A 67 -16.53 5.84 -0.72
N ARG A 68 -16.41 4.97 0.31
CA ARG A 68 -16.73 3.53 0.24
C ARG A 68 -18.14 3.21 -0.28
N LYS A 69 -19.12 4.11 -0.05
CA LYS A 69 -20.51 3.93 -0.51
C LYS A 69 -20.73 4.27 -1.99
N GLU A 70 -19.81 4.98 -2.65
CA GLU A 70 -19.94 5.41 -4.05
C GLU A 70 -18.54 5.70 -4.65
N PRO A 71 -17.76 4.66 -4.99
CA PRO A 71 -16.35 4.80 -5.37
C PRO A 71 -16.20 5.21 -6.85
N THR A 72 -16.61 6.44 -7.20
CA THR A 72 -16.55 6.97 -8.58
C THR A 72 -15.12 7.24 -9.10
N PHE A 73 -14.11 7.22 -8.22
CA PHE A 73 -12.69 7.44 -8.54
C PHE A 73 -11.79 6.27 -8.15
N ARG A 74 -12.36 5.06 -8.05
CA ARG A 74 -11.56 3.84 -7.88
C ARG A 74 -10.71 3.64 -9.15
N GLU A 75 -9.39 3.61 -9.09
CA GLU A 75 -8.45 3.62 -7.95
C GLU A 75 -7.67 4.94 -7.86
N TRP A 76 -7.41 5.45 -6.64
CA TRP A 76 -6.40 6.48 -6.42
C TRP A 76 -5.13 5.84 -5.88
N HIS A 77 -4.12 5.71 -6.75
CA HIS A 77 -2.81 5.21 -6.39
C HIS A 77 -2.03 6.26 -5.59
N HIS A 78 -1.74 5.95 -4.33
CA HIS A 78 -0.99 6.83 -3.44
C HIS A 78 0.52 6.68 -3.59
N TRP A 79 0.98 5.54 -4.10
CA TRP A 79 2.39 5.28 -4.33
C TRP A 79 2.56 4.09 -5.27
N LEU A 80 3.41 4.20 -6.29
CA LEU A 80 3.69 3.12 -7.21
C LEU A 80 5.18 3.12 -7.57
N VAL A 81 5.85 2.01 -7.27
CA VAL A 81 7.28 1.81 -7.60
C VAL A 81 7.41 0.45 -8.28
N GLY A 82 7.91 0.44 -9.50
CA GLY A 82 8.18 -0.78 -10.27
C GLY A 82 9.67 -1.13 -10.28
N ASN A 83 10.02 -2.28 -10.84
CA ASN A 83 11.39 -2.68 -11.14
C ASN A 83 12.33 -2.62 -9.91
N ILE A 84 11.81 -2.89 -8.72
CA ILE A 84 12.57 -2.87 -7.46
C ILE A 84 13.46 -4.11 -7.42
N PRO A 85 14.80 -3.97 -7.43
CA PRO A 85 15.69 -5.13 -7.33
C PRO A 85 15.72 -5.65 -5.89
N GLY A 86 15.25 -6.88 -5.69
CA GLY A 86 15.07 -7.47 -4.37
C GLY A 86 14.13 -6.60 -3.50
N GLY A 87 14.59 -6.23 -2.31
CA GLY A 87 13.84 -5.39 -1.37
C GLY A 87 14.25 -3.91 -1.36
N ASP A 88 15.11 -3.47 -2.28
CA ASP A 88 15.69 -2.12 -2.26
C ASP A 88 14.87 -1.12 -3.07
N ILE A 89 13.80 -0.59 -2.46
CA ILE A 89 12.86 0.36 -3.08
C ILE A 89 13.58 1.58 -3.67
N SER A 90 14.69 2.02 -3.07
CA SER A 90 15.46 3.18 -3.53
C SER A 90 16.10 3.01 -4.91
N LYS A 91 16.22 1.75 -5.36
CA LYS A 91 16.72 1.38 -6.69
C LYS A 91 15.61 1.04 -7.67
N GLY A 92 14.34 1.08 -7.23
CA GLY A 92 13.20 0.92 -8.11
C GLY A 92 12.92 2.16 -8.95
N GLU A 93 12.02 2.01 -9.90
CA GLU A 93 11.49 3.07 -10.75
C GLU A 93 10.20 3.61 -10.14
N THR A 94 10.23 4.84 -9.62
CA THR A 94 9.01 5.51 -9.10
C THR A 94 8.11 5.93 -10.26
N LEU A 95 6.99 5.23 -10.41
CA LEU A 95 5.95 5.52 -11.42
C LEU A 95 4.92 6.52 -10.88
N SER A 96 4.71 6.54 -9.57
CA SER A 96 3.87 7.53 -8.88
C SER A 96 4.48 7.82 -7.52
N GLU A 97 4.82 9.09 -7.28
CA GLU A 97 5.40 9.55 -6.03
C GLU A 97 4.47 9.29 -4.84
N TYR A 98 5.05 9.14 -3.65
CA TYR A 98 4.28 8.91 -2.43
C TYR A 98 3.43 10.13 -2.08
N VAL A 99 2.14 9.90 -1.90
CA VAL A 99 1.18 10.86 -1.36
C VAL A 99 0.56 10.25 -0.11
N GLY A 100 0.71 10.92 1.04
CA GLY A 100 0.13 10.48 2.31
C GLY A 100 -1.41 10.40 2.28
N SER A 101 -1.98 9.86 3.36
CA SER A 101 -3.44 9.79 3.50
C SER A 101 -4.05 11.18 3.64
N GLY A 102 -5.13 11.44 2.90
CA GLY A 102 -5.86 12.71 2.94
C GLY A 102 -7.36 12.53 2.70
N PRO A 103 -8.07 11.67 3.45
CA PRO A 103 -9.50 11.50 3.28
C PRO A 103 -10.22 12.83 3.56
N PRO A 104 -11.15 13.29 2.69
CA PRO A 104 -11.90 14.51 2.93
C PRO A 104 -12.70 14.44 4.24
N GLU A 105 -12.92 15.59 4.87
CA GLU A 105 -13.70 15.63 6.11
C GLU A 105 -15.11 15.05 5.90
N GLY A 106 -15.51 14.12 6.77
CA GLY A 106 -16.82 13.48 6.71
C GLY A 106 -16.93 12.25 5.80
N THR A 107 -15.86 11.79 5.14
CA THR A 107 -15.90 10.55 4.32
C THR A 107 -15.73 9.26 5.13
N GLY A 108 -15.34 9.39 6.40
CA GLY A 108 -15.12 8.25 7.30
C GLY A 108 -13.72 7.65 7.16
N LEU A 109 -13.56 6.39 7.54
CA LEU A 109 -12.28 5.69 7.44
C LEU A 109 -12.08 5.16 6.01
N HIS A 110 -10.93 5.45 5.43
CA HIS A 110 -10.46 4.91 4.16
C HIS A 110 -9.47 3.76 4.41
N ARG A 111 -9.54 2.71 3.60
CA ARG A 111 -8.55 1.63 3.62
C ARG A 111 -7.36 2.03 2.76
N TYR A 112 -6.16 1.98 3.31
CA TYR A 112 -4.93 2.13 2.55
C TYR A 112 -4.23 0.78 2.50
N VAL A 113 -4.08 0.21 1.32
CA VAL A 113 -3.57 -1.15 1.14
C VAL A 113 -2.21 -1.12 0.45
N PHE A 114 -1.21 -1.72 1.10
CA PHE A 114 0.11 -1.96 0.52
C PHE A 114 0.14 -3.36 -0.09
N LEU A 115 0.55 -3.42 -1.36
CA LEU A 115 0.68 -4.65 -2.13
C LEU A 115 2.09 -4.71 -2.74
N VAL A 116 2.70 -5.88 -2.65
CA VAL A 116 3.99 -6.17 -3.29
C VAL A 116 3.81 -7.37 -4.21
N TYR A 117 4.22 -7.23 -5.46
CA TYR A 117 4.17 -8.29 -6.46
C TYR A 117 5.58 -8.63 -6.94
N LYS A 118 5.95 -9.91 -6.90
CA LYS A 118 7.15 -10.39 -7.60
C LYS A 118 6.88 -10.31 -9.11
N GLN A 119 7.73 -9.60 -9.85
CA GLN A 119 7.63 -9.53 -11.30
C GLN A 119 8.09 -10.85 -11.91
N ASN A 120 7.26 -11.41 -12.79
CA ASN A 120 7.71 -12.50 -13.65
C ASN A 120 8.59 -11.89 -14.73
N GLY A 121 9.88 -12.20 -14.69
CA GLY A 121 10.77 -11.94 -15.83
C GLY A 121 10.27 -12.76 -17.03
N SER A 122 10.27 -12.12 -18.20
CA SER A 122 10.04 -12.78 -19.50
C SER A 122 11.00 -13.94 -19.74
#